data_AF-A0A6V8PYH9-F1
#
_entry.id   AF-A0A6V8PYH9-F1
#
_cell.length_a   1.000
_cell.length_b   1.000
_cell.length_c   1.000
_cell.angle_alpha   90.00
_cell.angle_beta   90.00
_cell.angle_gamma   90.00
#
_symmetry.space_group_name_H-M   'P 1'
#
loop_
_entity.id
_entity.type
_entity.pdbx_description
1 polymer ?
#
loop_
_entity_poly.entity_id
_entity_poly.type
_entity_poly.pdbx_seq_one_letter_code
_entity_poly.pdbx_strand_id
1 'polypeptide(L)'
;KLPPYNPYSSPVPVMDMENVPVRHMRDPFVMKSNFISYAAHASWQQEILAAAERARKHIHKYLGGLVETENEEAWILIIASGTAVSQSREAIALACQEGLNAGLVKIKSIRPFPEEEIRKLTQKAKAVIVPEFNRVGWMCKEIKSVVEDNTKGVGGTRVFGGMTMPPPPYFSRNQEVFSMNKNLFKISPGFEDIMPAEYRELVHDGPYGKNLGVSDLGTFKELLEEHPLC
;
A
#
# COMPACT_ATOMS: atom_id res chain seq x y z
N LYS A 1 -14.07 28.08 57.28
CA LYS A 1 -14.26 28.31 55.83
C LYS A 1 -13.11 27.64 55.11
N LEU A 2 -13.37 26.80 54.11
CA LEU A 2 -12.32 26.23 53.27
C LEU A 2 -11.67 27.33 52.40
N PRO A 3 -10.38 27.22 52.07
CA PRO A 3 -9.72 28.18 51.20
C PRO A 3 -10.36 28.18 49.80
N PRO A 4 -10.35 29.33 49.10
CA PRO A 4 -10.86 29.43 47.73
C PRO A 4 -10.07 28.52 46.79
N TYR A 5 -10.76 27.96 45.80
CA TYR A 5 -10.19 27.06 44.80
C TYR A 5 -9.08 27.77 44.01
N ASN A 6 -7.87 27.19 44.00
CA ASN A 6 -6.75 27.65 43.18
C ASN A 6 -6.57 26.71 41.98
N PRO A 7 -6.85 27.16 40.75
CA PRO A 7 -6.74 26.34 39.54
C PRO A 7 -5.30 25.92 39.20
N TYR A 8 -4.29 26.66 39.67
CA TYR A 8 -2.87 26.35 39.40
C TYR A 8 -2.28 25.29 40.34
N SER A 9 -2.93 25.01 41.46
CA SER A 9 -2.57 23.91 42.37
C SER A 9 -3.39 22.64 42.11
N SER A 10 -4.14 22.61 41.00
CA SER A 10 -4.94 21.45 40.63
C SER A 10 -4.02 20.26 40.29
N PRO A 11 -4.25 19.06 40.85
CA PRO A 11 -3.44 17.87 40.52
C PRO A 11 -3.64 17.40 39.07
N VAL A 12 -4.63 17.95 38.37
CA VAL A 12 -4.83 17.75 36.93
C VAL A 12 -4.25 18.95 36.17
N PRO A 13 -3.24 18.74 35.31
CA PRO A 13 -2.69 19.80 34.47
C PRO A 13 -3.77 20.36 33.55
N VAL A 14 -3.61 21.63 33.15
CA VAL A 14 -4.50 22.29 32.18
C VAL A 14 -4.45 21.49 30.87
N MET A 15 -5.63 21.29 30.28
CA MET A 15 -5.77 20.67 28.95
C MET A 15 -5.13 21.59 27.91
N ASP A 16 -3.93 21.24 27.49
CA ASP A 16 -3.19 21.90 26.43
C ASP A 16 -3.03 20.91 25.26
N MET A 17 -2.99 21.41 24.02
CA MET A 17 -2.78 20.58 22.83
C MET A 17 -1.43 19.84 22.84
N GLU A 18 -0.49 20.28 23.69
CA GLU A 18 0.79 19.59 23.89
C GLU A 18 0.71 18.37 24.83
N ASN A 19 -0.37 18.24 25.61
CA ASN A 19 -0.53 17.17 26.59
C ASN A 19 -1.51 16.09 26.09
N VAL A 20 -1.07 14.83 26.02
CA VAL A 20 -1.89 13.73 25.52
C VAL A 20 -3.17 13.54 26.36
N PRO A 21 -4.38 13.77 25.79
CA PRO A 21 -5.62 13.84 26.56
C PRO A 21 -6.04 12.48 27.18
N VAL A 22 -5.45 11.38 26.71
CA VAL A 22 -5.82 10.00 27.10
C VAL A 22 -5.51 9.68 28.58
N ARG A 23 -4.53 10.31 29.23
CA ARG A 23 -4.14 9.94 30.60
C ARG A 23 -4.87 10.67 31.74
N HIS A 24 -5.70 11.66 31.45
CA HIS A 24 -6.22 12.57 32.47
C HIS A 24 -7.72 12.44 32.80
N MET A 25 -8.48 11.61 32.09
CA MET A 25 -9.94 11.62 32.21
C MET A 25 -10.48 10.27 32.70
N ARG A 26 -11.03 10.25 33.93
CA ARG A 26 -11.77 9.11 34.50
C ARG A 26 -13.04 8.76 33.73
N ASP A 27 -13.44 9.61 32.79
CA ASP A 27 -14.70 9.53 32.07
C ASP A 27 -14.41 9.76 30.57
N PRO A 28 -14.63 8.78 29.68
CA PRO A 28 -14.32 8.93 28.26
C PRO A 28 -15.20 10.02 27.63
N PHE A 29 -14.60 10.85 26.76
CA PHE A 29 -15.24 11.96 26.03
C PHE A 29 -16.61 11.59 25.42
N VAL A 30 -16.71 10.33 24.97
CA VAL A 30 -17.88 9.71 24.33
C VAL A 30 -19.18 9.87 25.15
N MET A 31 -19.12 10.03 26.47
CA MET A 31 -20.31 9.96 27.32
C MET A 31 -20.96 11.29 27.73
N LYS A 32 -20.42 12.46 27.32
CA LYS A 32 -20.94 13.76 27.82
C LYS A 32 -21.61 14.65 26.78
N SER A 33 -21.09 14.67 25.55
CA SER A 33 -21.70 15.39 24.43
C SER A 33 -21.05 14.96 23.12
N ASN A 34 -21.86 14.71 22.09
CA ASN A 34 -21.37 14.38 20.75
C ASN A 34 -20.46 15.49 20.21
N PHE A 35 -20.76 16.76 20.50
CA PHE A 35 -19.98 17.90 20.02
C PHE A 35 -18.54 17.91 20.55
N ILE A 36 -18.38 17.71 21.86
CA ILE A 36 -17.05 17.69 22.49
C ILE A 36 -16.26 16.46 22.01
N SER A 37 -16.94 15.33 21.83
CA SER A 37 -16.31 14.12 21.28
C SER A 37 -15.77 14.36 19.87
N TYR A 38 -16.56 14.98 18.98
CA TYR A 38 -16.11 15.28 17.62
C TYR A 38 -14.93 16.25 17.58
N ALA A 39 -14.97 17.31 18.40
CA ALA A 39 -13.88 18.27 18.50
C ALA A 39 -12.59 17.60 19.00
N ALA A 40 -12.68 16.74 20.02
CA ALA A 40 -11.55 15.97 20.52
C ALA A 40 -10.97 15.05 19.44
N HIS A 41 -11.81 14.30 18.72
CA HIS A 41 -11.36 13.44 17.62
C HIS A 41 -10.69 14.23 16.49
N ALA A 42 -11.27 15.38 16.09
CA ALA A 42 -10.70 16.22 15.05
C ALA A 42 -9.33 16.79 15.46
N SER A 43 -9.22 17.34 16.68
CA SER A 43 -7.95 17.86 17.21
C SER A 43 -6.88 16.77 17.27
N TRP A 44 -7.25 15.54 17.66
CA TRP A 44 -6.31 14.42 17.71
C TRP A 44 -5.85 13.99 16.31
N GLN A 45 -6.76 13.90 15.34
CA GLN A 45 -6.38 13.57 13.96
C GLN A 45 -5.42 14.61 13.37
N GLN A 46 -5.69 15.90 13.59
CA GLN A 46 -4.79 16.98 13.18
C GLN A 46 -3.42 16.87 13.86
N GLU A 47 -3.40 16.58 15.16
CA GLU A 47 -2.16 16.45 15.92
C GLU A 47 -1.33 15.23 15.49
N ILE A 48 -1.95 14.09 15.16
CA ILE A 48 -1.22 12.93 14.60
C ILE A 48 -0.51 13.32 13.29
N LEU A 49 -1.20 14.04 12.41
CA LEU A 49 -0.63 14.49 11.14
C LEU A 49 0.49 15.51 11.36
N ALA A 50 0.27 16.49 12.24
CA ALA A 50 1.29 17.48 12.59
C ALA A 50 2.52 16.83 13.26
N ALA A 51 2.31 15.85 14.13
CA ALA A 51 3.38 15.09 14.77
C ALA A 51 4.21 14.29 13.75
N ALA A 52 3.55 13.65 12.77
CA ALA A 52 4.24 12.96 11.68
C ALA A 52 5.13 13.94 10.89
N GLU A 53 4.61 15.12 10.54
CA GLU A 53 5.40 16.11 9.80
C GLU A 53 6.55 16.70 10.66
N ARG A 54 6.32 16.96 11.95
CA ARG A 54 7.38 17.35 12.89
C ARG A 54 8.47 16.28 13.03
N ALA A 55 8.12 15.00 12.84
CA ALA A 55 9.08 13.90 12.84
C ALA A 55 10.00 13.90 11.60
N ARG A 56 9.65 14.59 10.50
CA ARG A 56 10.43 14.63 9.26
C ARG A 56 11.89 15.01 9.49
N LYS A 57 12.15 16.04 10.31
CA LYS A 57 13.53 16.47 10.65
C LYS A 57 14.35 15.37 11.34
N HIS A 58 13.71 14.55 12.16
CA HIS A 58 14.35 13.43 12.84
C HIS A 58 14.60 12.28 11.87
N ILE A 59 13.64 12.00 10.99
CA ILE A 59 13.79 11.00 9.91
C ILE A 59 14.97 11.36 9.01
N HIS A 60 15.11 12.60 8.57
CA HIS A 60 16.28 13.03 7.79
C HIS A 60 17.58 12.84 8.57
N LYS A 61 17.61 13.22 9.86
CA LYS A 61 18.81 13.12 10.68
C LYS A 61 19.26 11.68 10.92
N TYR A 62 18.33 10.77 11.22
CA TYR A 62 18.67 9.41 11.66
C TYR A 62 18.58 8.36 10.54
N LEU A 63 17.69 8.56 9.57
CA LEU A 63 17.47 7.61 8.47
C LEU A 63 18.03 8.11 7.12
N GLY A 64 18.55 9.34 7.06
CA GLY A 64 19.13 9.93 5.86
C GLY A 64 18.12 10.35 4.80
N GLY A 65 16.82 10.44 5.15
CA GLY A 65 15.74 10.77 4.23
C GLY A 65 14.55 9.83 4.35
N LEU A 66 13.47 10.15 3.64
CA LEU A 66 12.24 9.34 3.62
C LEU A 66 12.33 8.17 2.64
N VAL A 67 13.18 8.30 1.62
CA VAL A 67 13.44 7.27 0.61
C VAL A 67 14.93 6.95 0.52
N GLU A 68 15.23 5.78 -0.01
CA GLU A 68 16.57 5.32 -0.37
C GLU A 68 16.49 4.69 -1.76
N THR A 69 17.46 5.00 -2.60
CA THR A 69 17.37 4.76 -4.04
C THR A 69 18.60 3.98 -4.51
N GLU A 70 18.37 3.06 -5.44
CA GLU A 70 19.39 2.32 -6.16
C GLU A 70 19.07 2.46 -7.65
N ASN A 71 19.95 3.09 -8.43
CA ASN A 71 19.74 3.38 -9.86
C ASN A 71 18.49 4.24 -10.16
N GLU A 72 18.52 5.52 -9.78
CA GLU A 72 17.41 6.48 -9.92
C GLU A 72 17.02 6.78 -11.39
N GLU A 73 17.97 6.68 -12.31
CA GLU A 73 17.79 7.00 -13.73
C GLU A 73 17.31 5.79 -14.57
N ALA A 74 16.90 4.71 -13.90
CA ALA A 74 16.40 3.53 -14.57
C ALA A 74 15.10 3.80 -15.36
N TRP A 75 14.90 3.04 -16.44
CA TRP A 75 13.66 3.14 -17.21
C TRP A 75 12.47 2.55 -16.45
N ILE A 76 12.71 1.52 -15.64
CA ILE A 76 11.72 0.86 -14.81
C ILE A 76 12.10 1.09 -13.35
N LEU A 77 11.21 1.73 -12.58
CA LEU A 77 11.42 1.92 -11.15
C LEU A 77 10.52 0.98 -10.35
N ILE A 78 11.12 0.21 -9.45
CA ILE A 78 10.41 -0.59 -8.47
C ILE A 78 10.34 0.20 -7.17
N ILE A 79 9.14 0.55 -6.71
CA ILE A 79 8.93 1.28 -5.44
C ILE A 79 8.38 0.32 -4.40
N ALA A 80 9.15 0.06 -3.35
CA ALA A 80 8.82 -0.97 -2.35
C ALA A 80 9.06 -0.47 -0.91
N SER A 81 8.43 -1.12 0.06
CA SER A 81 8.67 -0.88 1.49
C SER A 81 8.80 -2.19 2.27
N GLY A 82 9.52 -2.15 3.39
CA GLY A 82 9.70 -3.30 4.28
C GLY A 82 10.36 -4.50 3.59
N THR A 83 9.80 -5.69 3.80
CA THR A 83 10.33 -6.96 3.28
C THR A 83 10.25 -7.06 1.75
N ALA A 84 9.35 -6.31 1.10
CA ALA A 84 9.23 -6.30 -0.36
C ALA A 84 10.49 -5.75 -1.05
N VAL A 85 11.27 -4.93 -0.34
CA VAL A 85 12.53 -4.36 -0.82
C VAL A 85 13.55 -5.47 -1.11
N SER A 86 13.69 -6.44 -0.20
CA SER A 86 14.66 -7.53 -0.36
C SER A 86 14.32 -8.38 -1.58
N GLN A 87 13.03 -8.64 -1.80
CA GLN A 87 12.53 -9.41 -2.95
C GLN A 87 12.67 -8.62 -4.26
N SER A 88 12.49 -7.30 -4.19
CA SER A 88 12.68 -6.41 -5.33
C SER A 88 14.14 -6.31 -5.76
N ARG A 89 15.10 -6.37 -4.83
CA ARG A 89 16.53 -6.40 -5.19
C ARG A 89 16.91 -7.65 -5.97
N GLU A 90 16.44 -8.81 -5.52
CA GLU A 90 16.67 -10.07 -6.23
C GLU A 90 16.07 -10.01 -7.64
N ALA A 91 14.87 -9.46 -7.76
CA ALA A 91 14.21 -9.25 -9.03
C ALA A 91 14.99 -8.33 -9.98
N ILE A 92 15.55 -7.24 -9.46
CA ILE A 92 16.37 -6.30 -10.23
C ILE A 92 17.67 -6.98 -10.68
N ALA A 93 18.29 -7.78 -9.82
CA ALA A 93 19.50 -8.52 -10.19
C ALA A 93 19.25 -9.46 -11.38
N LEU A 94 18.12 -10.18 -11.37
CA LEU A 94 17.70 -11.02 -12.50
C LEU A 94 17.39 -10.20 -13.76
N ALA A 95 16.67 -9.09 -13.63
CA ALA A 95 16.34 -8.21 -14.75
C ALA A 95 17.57 -7.60 -15.42
N CYS A 96 18.55 -7.22 -14.62
CA CYS A 96 19.83 -6.70 -15.10
C CYS A 96 20.61 -7.76 -15.90
N GLN A 97 20.53 -9.05 -15.51
CA GLN A 97 21.11 -10.15 -16.30
C GLN A 97 20.44 -10.30 -17.67
N GLU A 98 19.14 -10.00 -17.76
CA GLU A 98 18.38 -9.98 -19.01
C GLU A 98 18.57 -8.68 -19.83
N GLY A 99 19.38 -7.75 -19.35
CA GLY A 99 19.69 -6.49 -20.03
C GLY A 99 18.64 -5.38 -19.83
N LEU A 100 17.76 -5.52 -18.83
CA LEU A 100 16.74 -4.52 -18.51
C LEU A 100 17.27 -3.52 -17.49
N ASN A 101 17.07 -2.23 -17.76
CA ASN A 101 17.48 -1.15 -16.87
C ASN A 101 16.40 -0.89 -15.81
N ALA A 102 16.58 -1.52 -14.64
CA ALA A 102 15.68 -1.40 -13.50
C ALA A 102 16.37 -0.73 -12.29
N GLY A 103 15.59 0.02 -11.51
CA GLY A 103 16.02 0.70 -10.30
C GLY A 103 15.08 0.43 -9.14
N LEU A 104 15.57 0.62 -7.92
CA LEU A 104 14.84 0.41 -6.68
C LEU A 104 14.65 1.73 -5.93
N VAL A 105 13.43 1.98 -5.48
CA VAL A 105 13.11 3.03 -4.52
C VAL A 105 12.53 2.39 -3.28
N LYS A 106 13.28 2.42 -2.19
CA LYS A 106 12.88 1.95 -0.87
C LYS A 106 12.26 3.08 -0.08
N ILE A 107 10.98 2.92 0.28
CA ILE A 107 10.29 3.83 1.19
C ILE A 107 10.67 3.46 2.63
N LYS A 108 11.42 4.35 3.30
CA LYS A 108 11.86 4.20 4.71
C LYS A 108 10.77 4.63 5.68
N SER A 109 10.07 5.72 5.36
CA SER A 109 8.95 6.21 6.16
C SER A 109 7.68 6.30 5.33
N ILE A 110 6.60 5.73 5.86
CA ILE A 110 5.26 5.82 5.27
C ILE A 110 4.51 7.05 5.82
N ARG A 111 4.92 7.57 6.99
CA ARG A 111 4.33 8.73 7.66
C ARG A 111 5.45 9.59 8.28
N PRO A 112 5.72 10.80 7.77
CA PRO A 112 5.04 11.46 6.66
C PRO A 112 5.33 10.72 5.33
N PHE A 113 4.39 10.80 4.38
CA PHE A 113 4.51 10.12 3.10
C PHE A 113 5.43 10.94 2.15
N PRO A 114 6.37 10.30 1.42
CA PRO A 114 7.35 11.00 0.58
C PRO A 114 6.79 11.40 -0.79
N GLU A 115 5.76 12.25 -0.80
CA GLU A 115 5.11 12.69 -2.04
C GLU A 115 6.06 13.41 -2.99
N GLU A 116 6.87 14.34 -2.48
CA GLU A 116 7.77 15.15 -3.30
C GLU A 116 8.90 14.31 -3.92
N GLU A 117 9.45 13.38 -3.15
CA GLU A 117 10.53 12.51 -3.59
C GLU A 117 10.02 11.51 -4.64
N ILE A 118 8.86 10.90 -4.41
CA ILE A 118 8.23 9.99 -5.39
C ILE A 118 7.91 10.75 -6.67
N ARG A 119 7.36 11.98 -6.59
CA ARG A 119 7.07 12.79 -7.77
C ARG A 119 8.32 13.07 -8.60
N LYS A 120 9.42 13.46 -7.97
CA LYS A 120 10.69 13.73 -8.66
C LYS A 120 11.28 12.48 -9.32
N LEU A 121 11.31 11.34 -8.61
CA LEU A 121 11.86 10.09 -9.13
C LEU A 121 11.05 9.53 -10.30
N THR A 122 9.72 9.62 -10.21
CA THR A 122 8.83 9.07 -11.23
C THR A 122 8.80 9.89 -12.52
N GLN A 123 9.31 11.13 -12.55
CA GLN A 123 9.34 11.96 -13.77
C GLN A 123 10.12 11.31 -14.92
N LYS A 124 11.27 10.70 -14.63
CA LYS A 124 12.17 10.11 -15.64
C LYS A 124 11.84 8.66 -16.00
N ALA A 125 11.17 7.95 -15.11
CA ALA A 125 10.80 6.56 -15.31
C ALA A 125 9.72 6.41 -16.38
N LYS A 126 9.83 5.36 -17.20
CA LYS A 126 8.81 4.97 -18.20
C LYS A 126 7.73 4.09 -17.59
N ALA A 127 8.10 3.27 -16.61
CA ALA A 127 7.18 2.39 -15.88
C ALA A 127 7.53 2.34 -14.39
N VAL A 128 6.50 2.17 -13.56
CA VAL A 128 6.65 2.10 -12.10
C VAL A 128 5.95 0.84 -11.59
N ILE A 129 6.71 -0.02 -10.92
CA ILE A 129 6.21 -1.27 -10.34
C ILE A 129 6.16 -1.12 -8.83
N VAL A 130 5.01 -1.41 -8.21
CA VAL A 130 4.81 -1.28 -6.76
C VAL A 130 4.46 -2.63 -6.14
N PRO A 131 5.46 -3.47 -5.81
CA PRO A 131 5.21 -4.72 -5.11
C PRO A 131 4.79 -4.44 -3.66
N GLU A 132 3.64 -4.98 -3.25
CA GLU A 132 3.15 -4.82 -1.89
C GLU A 132 2.43 -6.05 -1.34
N PHE A 133 2.43 -6.18 -0.01
CA PHE A 133 1.78 -7.27 0.70
C PHE A 133 0.31 -7.00 1.08
N ASN A 134 -0.27 -5.97 0.47
CA ASN A 134 -1.63 -5.51 0.77
C ASN A 134 -2.56 -5.85 -0.39
N ARG A 135 -3.61 -6.64 -0.12
CA ARG A 135 -4.66 -6.99 -1.11
C ARG A 135 -5.29 -5.75 -1.75
N VAL A 136 -5.51 -4.69 -0.97
CA VAL A 136 -6.17 -3.45 -1.42
C VAL A 136 -5.29 -2.64 -2.37
N GLY A 137 -3.98 -2.87 -2.34
CA GLY A 137 -3.02 -2.15 -3.15
C GLY A 137 -2.87 -0.68 -2.70
N TRP A 138 -2.79 -0.43 -1.38
CA TRP A 138 -2.81 0.94 -0.85
C TRP A 138 -1.60 1.74 -1.32
N MET A 139 -0.39 1.16 -1.29
CA MET A 139 0.83 1.86 -1.70
C MET A 139 0.76 2.21 -3.19
N CYS A 140 0.28 1.28 -4.02
CA CYS A 140 0.10 1.52 -5.44
C CYS A 140 -0.90 2.66 -5.71
N LYS A 141 -2.01 2.72 -4.97
CA LYS A 141 -3.01 3.80 -5.09
C LYS A 141 -2.45 5.16 -4.64
N GLU A 142 -1.71 5.18 -3.54
CA GLU A 142 -1.08 6.40 -3.03
C GLU A 142 0.00 6.93 -3.98
N ILE A 143 0.81 6.03 -4.57
CA ILE A 143 1.79 6.43 -5.59
C ILE A 143 1.07 6.94 -6.84
N LYS A 144 -0.03 6.30 -7.26
CA LYS A 144 -0.85 6.78 -8.38
C LYS A 144 -1.40 8.18 -8.18
N SER A 145 -1.79 8.56 -6.97
CA SER A 145 -2.28 9.93 -6.72
C SER A 145 -1.18 10.98 -6.74
N VAL A 146 0.09 10.57 -6.57
CA VAL A 146 1.26 11.47 -6.61
C VAL A 146 1.87 11.60 -8.01
N VAL A 147 1.79 10.55 -8.82
CA VAL A 147 2.33 10.53 -10.19
C VAL A 147 1.43 11.33 -11.13
N GLU A 148 1.97 12.40 -11.71
CA GLU A 148 1.22 13.30 -12.61
C GLU A 148 0.90 12.66 -13.98
N ASP A 149 1.73 11.71 -14.42
CA ASP A 149 1.58 11.03 -15.70
C ASP A 149 0.91 9.66 -15.55
N ASN A 150 -0.39 9.62 -15.80
CA ASN A 150 -1.22 8.41 -15.76
C ASN A 150 -0.89 7.39 -16.87
N THR A 151 -0.12 7.77 -17.90
CA THR A 151 0.30 6.84 -18.96
C THR A 151 1.44 5.93 -18.51
N LYS A 152 2.18 6.34 -17.46
CA LYS A 152 3.13 5.48 -16.78
C LYS A 152 2.32 4.37 -16.13
N GLY A 153 2.50 3.15 -16.64
CA GLY A 153 1.84 1.97 -16.09
C GLY A 153 2.28 1.77 -14.63
N VAL A 154 1.53 2.34 -13.69
CA VAL A 154 1.70 2.10 -12.26
C VAL A 154 0.91 0.84 -11.92
N GLY A 155 1.63 -0.27 -11.78
CA GLY A 155 1.06 -1.59 -11.52
C GLY A 155 1.92 -2.33 -10.51
N GLY A 156 1.38 -3.34 -9.84
CA GLY A 156 2.12 -3.99 -8.77
C GLY A 156 1.56 -5.36 -8.45
N THR A 157 2.46 -6.33 -8.26
CA THR A 157 2.09 -7.64 -7.76
C THR A 157 1.66 -7.52 -6.32
N ARG A 158 0.48 -8.10 -6.03
CA ARG A 158 -0.09 -8.13 -4.70
C ARG A 158 0.05 -9.53 -4.15
N VAL A 159 0.71 -9.64 -3.02
CA VAL A 159 0.85 -10.90 -2.28
C VAL A 159 0.18 -10.71 -0.93
N PHE A 160 -0.50 -11.71 -0.39
CA PHE A 160 -1.18 -11.60 0.89
C PHE A 160 -1.20 -12.95 1.61
N GLY A 161 -1.68 -13.00 2.85
CA GLY A 161 -1.77 -14.24 3.62
C GLY A 161 -0.43 -14.74 4.19
N GLY A 162 0.54 -13.85 4.42
CA GLY A 162 1.85 -14.22 4.97
C GLY A 162 2.76 -14.97 4.00
N MET A 163 2.36 -15.05 2.72
CA MET A 163 3.17 -15.68 1.69
C MET A 163 4.40 -14.83 1.38
N THR A 164 5.54 -15.49 1.17
CA THR A 164 6.71 -14.85 0.59
C THR A 164 6.38 -14.40 -0.83
N MET A 165 6.76 -13.19 -1.18
CA MET A 165 6.62 -12.71 -2.55
C MET A 165 7.51 -13.56 -3.45
N PRO A 166 6.95 -14.28 -4.43
CA PRO A 166 7.77 -15.11 -5.29
C PRO A 166 8.77 -14.22 -6.06
N PRO A 167 10.03 -14.65 -6.24
CA PRO A 167 10.93 -13.98 -7.16
C PRO A 167 10.25 -13.98 -8.54
N PRO A 168 10.28 -12.87 -9.25
CA PRO A 168 9.05 -12.45 -9.89
C PRO A 168 9.09 -12.56 -11.42
N PRO A 169 7.90 -12.75 -12.05
CA PRO A 169 7.69 -12.51 -13.47
C PRO A 169 7.65 -11.00 -13.84
N TYR A 170 8.31 -10.10 -13.09
CA TYR A 170 8.21 -8.62 -13.26
C TYR A 170 8.62 -8.11 -14.64
N PHE A 171 9.31 -8.94 -15.42
CA PHE A 171 9.85 -8.59 -16.73
C PHE A 171 9.43 -9.59 -17.81
N SER A 172 8.24 -10.18 -17.71
CA SER A 172 7.65 -10.78 -18.90
C SER A 172 7.58 -9.69 -19.97
N ARG A 173 8.33 -9.88 -21.06
CA ARG A 173 8.66 -8.94 -22.14
C ARG A 173 7.47 -8.26 -22.82
N ASN A 174 6.26 -8.65 -22.45
CA ASN A 174 5.00 -8.09 -22.92
C ASN A 174 4.39 -7.25 -21.80
N GLN A 175 4.05 -6.01 -22.12
CA GLN A 175 2.96 -5.28 -21.49
C GLN A 175 1.65 -6.08 -21.66
N GLU A 176 1.51 -7.19 -20.95
CA GLU A 176 0.24 -7.88 -20.84
C GLU A 176 -0.49 -7.26 -19.66
N VAL A 177 -1.26 -6.23 -19.99
CA VAL A 177 -2.50 -5.90 -19.30
C VAL A 177 -3.22 -7.23 -19.03
N PHE A 178 -3.17 -7.72 -17.79
CA PHE A 178 -4.00 -8.80 -17.27
C PHE A 178 -4.26 -9.98 -18.23
N SER A 179 -3.23 -10.55 -18.87
CA SER A 179 -3.35 -11.90 -19.41
C SER A 179 -3.26 -12.87 -18.23
N MET A 180 -4.42 -13.36 -17.79
CA MET A 180 -4.52 -14.33 -16.68
C MET A 180 -3.70 -15.58 -17.04
N ASN A 181 -2.55 -15.72 -16.40
CA ASN A 181 -1.69 -16.88 -16.54
C ASN A 181 -2.38 -18.09 -15.88
N LYS A 182 -2.52 -19.21 -16.60
CA LYS A 182 -3.24 -20.44 -16.14
C LYS A 182 -2.74 -20.97 -14.78
N ASN A 183 -1.55 -20.54 -14.37
CA ASN A 183 -0.95 -20.86 -13.07
C ASN A 183 -1.57 -20.15 -11.85
N LEU A 184 -2.39 -19.10 -12.02
CA LEU A 184 -3.02 -18.40 -10.88
C LEU A 184 -4.22 -19.16 -10.30
N PHE A 185 -4.91 -19.94 -11.11
CA PHE A 185 -6.10 -20.69 -10.73
C PHE A 185 -5.75 -22.17 -10.66
N LYS A 186 -5.10 -22.60 -9.57
CA LYS A 186 -4.90 -24.02 -9.27
C LYS A 186 -5.78 -24.39 -8.09
N ILE A 187 -6.69 -25.35 -8.30
CA ILE A 187 -7.42 -25.96 -7.19
C ILE A 187 -6.40 -26.78 -6.39
N SER A 188 -6.42 -26.62 -5.06
CA SER A 188 -5.57 -27.42 -4.18
C SER A 188 -5.91 -28.91 -4.35
N PRO A 189 -4.92 -29.81 -4.48
CA PRO A 189 -5.17 -31.25 -4.53
C PRO A 189 -6.04 -31.67 -3.34
N GLY A 190 -7.18 -32.31 -3.60
CA GLY A 190 -8.15 -32.75 -2.60
C GLY A 190 -9.42 -31.92 -2.45
N PHE A 191 -9.50 -30.73 -3.06
CA PHE A 191 -10.73 -29.91 -3.06
C PHE A 191 -11.50 -29.96 -4.38
N GLU A 192 -10.95 -30.59 -5.41
CA GLU A 192 -11.53 -30.61 -6.76
C GLU A 192 -12.94 -31.23 -6.78
N ASP A 193 -13.18 -32.29 -6.02
CA ASP A 193 -14.48 -32.97 -5.97
C ASP A 193 -15.57 -32.17 -5.23
N ILE A 194 -15.17 -31.16 -4.45
CA ILE A 194 -16.07 -30.33 -3.63
C ILE A 194 -16.41 -29.02 -4.34
N MET A 195 -15.59 -28.60 -5.31
CA MET A 195 -15.84 -27.34 -6.02
C MET A 195 -17.05 -27.45 -6.95
N PRO A 196 -17.83 -26.36 -7.10
CA PRO A 196 -18.89 -26.27 -8.10
C PRO A 196 -18.38 -26.65 -9.49
N ALA A 197 -19.24 -27.27 -10.30
CA ALA A 197 -18.86 -27.74 -11.65
C ALA A 197 -18.41 -26.55 -12.52
N GLU A 198 -19.06 -25.41 -12.37
CA GLU A 198 -18.81 -24.16 -13.05
C GLU A 198 -17.43 -23.58 -12.72
N TYR A 199 -16.98 -23.74 -11.46
CA TYR A 199 -15.66 -23.30 -11.03
C TYR A 199 -14.56 -24.23 -11.57
N ARG A 200 -14.82 -25.53 -11.64
CA ARG A 200 -13.91 -26.50 -12.27
C ARG A 200 -13.75 -26.23 -13.76
N GLU A 201 -14.84 -25.96 -14.46
CA GLU A 201 -14.82 -25.59 -15.88
C GLU A 201 -14.09 -24.26 -16.11
N LEU A 202 -14.31 -23.26 -15.26
CA LEU A 202 -13.56 -22.01 -15.32
C LEU A 202 -12.06 -22.29 -15.22
N VAL A 203 -11.61 -23.04 -14.20
CA VAL A 203 -10.20 -23.36 -13.96
C VAL A 203 -9.55 -24.16 -15.10
N HIS A 204 -10.25 -25.14 -15.65
CA HIS A 204 -9.69 -26.04 -16.67
C HIS A 204 -9.77 -25.45 -18.08
N ASP A 205 -10.92 -24.87 -18.43
CA ASP A 205 -11.32 -24.50 -19.79
C ASP A 205 -11.60 -22.99 -19.97
N GLY A 206 -11.35 -22.18 -18.94
CA GLY A 206 -11.53 -20.73 -18.98
C GLY A 206 -10.73 -20.04 -20.09
N PRO A 207 -11.11 -18.81 -20.47
CA PRO A 207 -10.53 -18.04 -21.58
C PRO A 207 -9.14 -17.45 -21.26
N TYR A 208 -8.25 -18.27 -20.71
CA TYR A 208 -6.89 -17.88 -20.33
C TYR A 208 -6.03 -17.63 -21.57
N GLY A 209 -5.31 -16.50 -21.61
CA GLY A 209 -4.39 -16.14 -22.69
C GLY A 209 -5.04 -15.76 -24.03
N LYS A 210 -6.37 -15.58 -24.09
CA LYS A 210 -7.08 -15.08 -25.27
C LYS A 210 -7.45 -13.61 -25.07
N ASN A 211 -7.15 -12.75 -26.05
CA ASN A 211 -7.61 -11.36 -26.07
C ASN A 211 -9.10 -11.31 -26.41
N LEU A 212 -9.95 -11.47 -25.40
CA LEU A 212 -11.41 -11.39 -25.52
C LEU A 212 -11.91 -10.14 -24.78
N GLY A 213 -12.86 -9.42 -25.39
CA GLY A 213 -13.48 -8.24 -24.78
C GLY A 213 -14.44 -8.61 -23.66
N VAL A 214 -14.83 -7.63 -22.84
CA VAL A 214 -15.79 -7.81 -21.72
C VAL A 214 -17.16 -8.30 -22.22
N SER A 215 -17.51 -8.00 -23.48
CA SER A 215 -18.69 -8.49 -24.18
C SER A 215 -18.64 -9.98 -24.53
N ASP A 216 -17.44 -10.56 -24.61
CA ASP A 216 -17.21 -11.89 -25.18
C ASP A 216 -17.08 -12.97 -24.09
N LEU A 217 -17.16 -12.58 -22.81
CA LEU A 217 -16.91 -13.42 -21.64
C LEU A 217 -18.14 -14.23 -21.15
N GLY A 218 -19.33 -13.98 -21.70
CA GLY A 218 -20.54 -14.77 -21.40
C GLY A 218 -20.79 -15.03 -19.91
N THR A 219 -21.24 -16.23 -19.56
CA THR A 219 -21.57 -16.69 -18.20
C THR A 219 -20.38 -16.68 -17.23
N PHE A 220 -19.14 -16.67 -17.74
CA PHE A 220 -17.94 -16.61 -16.90
C PHE A 220 -17.78 -15.25 -16.20
N LYS A 221 -18.46 -14.20 -16.69
CA LYS A 221 -18.49 -12.89 -16.05
C LYS A 221 -19.15 -12.93 -14.67
N GLU A 222 -20.26 -13.64 -14.53
CA GLU A 222 -21.01 -13.74 -13.27
C GLU A 222 -20.22 -14.50 -12.20
N LEU A 223 -19.55 -15.60 -12.58
CA LEU A 223 -18.68 -16.38 -11.69
C LEU A 223 -17.44 -15.60 -11.21
N LEU A 224 -16.92 -14.68 -12.03
CA LEU A 224 -15.83 -13.79 -11.65
C LEU A 224 -16.29 -12.70 -10.67
N GLU A 225 -17.49 -12.16 -10.83
CA GLU A 225 -18.07 -11.14 -9.95
C GLU A 225 -18.52 -11.70 -8.60
N GLU A 226 -18.96 -12.95 -8.53
CA GLU A 226 -19.36 -13.62 -7.28
C GLU A 226 -18.19 -14.21 -6.48
N HIS A 227 -16.97 -14.24 -7.04
CA HIS A 227 -15.82 -14.70 -6.29
C HIS A 227 -15.52 -13.72 -5.14
N PRO A 228 -15.44 -14.17 -3.87
CA PRO A 228 -15.20 -13.29 -2.71
C PRO A 228 -13.82 -12.59 -2.67
N LEU A 229 -13.05 -12.70 -3.77
CA LEU A 229 -11.73 -12.09 -3.92
C LEU A 229 -11.73 -10.86 -4.85
N CYS A 230 -12.86 -10.51 -5.48
CA CYS A 230 -13.05 -9.23 -6.15
C CYS A 230 -13.64 -8.19 -5.18
#